data_AF-A0A370GJE4-F1
#
_entry.id   AF-A0A370GJE4-F1
#
_cell.length_a   1.000
_cell.length_b   1.000
_cell.length_c   1.000
_cell.angle_alpha   90.00
_cell.angle_beta   90.00
_cell.angle_gamma   90.00
#
_symmetry.space_group_name_H-M   'P 1'
#
loop_
_entity.id
_entity.type
_entity.pdbx_description
1 polymer ?
#
loop_
_entity_poly.entity_id
_entity_poly.type
_entity_poly.pdbx_seq_one_letter_code
_entity_poly.pdbx_strand_id
1 'polypeptide(L)'
;MTSLRLLGSGSGNKTCPCLYETESGGLVVQGVGERGAAAVTVPHVLLDWVEPGRRITVDATDIPGKILVRGAPASAEIMQQLILDGDETAVEVHLCE
;
A
#
# COMPACT_ATOMS: atom_id res chain seq x y z
N MET A 1 -18.75 1.25 -6.62
CA MET A 1 -17.45 1.14 -7.29
C MET A 1 -16.46 1.87 -6.41
N THR A 2 -15.49 1.19 -5.81
CA THR A 2 -14.56 1.81 -4.84
C THR A 2 -13.56 2.67 -5.61
N SER A 3 -13.66 4.00 -5.46
CA SER A 3 -12.74 4.93 -6.12
C SER A 3 -11.39 4.99 -5.37
N LEU A 4 -10.29 5.01 -6.13
CA LEU A 4 -8.92 5.11 -5.62
C LEU A 4 -8.27 6.42 -6.06
N ARG A 5 -7.75 7.17 -5.09
CA ARG A 5 -6.94 8.37 -5.31
C ARG A 5 -5.47 8.03 -5.07
N LEU A 6 -4.62 8.16 -6.10
CA LEU A 6 -3.17 7.99 -5.94
C LEU A 6 -2.61 9.13 -5.06
N LEU A 7 -2.05 8.77 -3.90
CA LEU A 7 -1.35 9.70 -3.01
C LEU A 7 0.12 9.82 -3.38
N GLY A 8 0.75 8.71 -3.75
CA GLY A 8 2.17 8.69 -4.09
C GLY A 8 2.65 7.37 -4.69
N SER A 9 3.82 7.42 -5.31
CA SER A 9 4.49 6.27 -5.89
C SER A 9 5.99 6.33 -5.60
N GLY A 10 6.54 5.19 -5.20
CA GLY A 10 7.97 4.97 -5.03
C GLY A 10 8.75 4.87 -6.35
N SER A 11 8.08 4.80 -7.50
CA SER A 11 8.70 4.88 -8.83
C SER A 11 8.36 6.17 -9.57
N GLY A 12 9.33 6.67 -10.35
CA GLY A 12 9.17 7.89 -11.18
C GLY A 12 8.11 7.76 -12.27
N ASN A 13 7.74 6.52 -12.63
CA ASN A 13 6.71 6.17 -13.59
C ASN A 13 5.33 5.92 -12.95
N LYS A 14 5.16 6.12 -11.63
CA LYS A 14 3.88 6.04 -10.93
C LYS A 14 3.16 4.69 -11.00
N THR A 15 3.91 3.60 -11.20
CA THR A 15 3.33 2.26 -11.38
C THR A 15 3.38 1.42 -10.11
N CYS A 16 4.50 1.46 -9.38
CA CYS A 16 4.70 0.69 -8.16
C CYS A 16 6.01 1.07 -7.45
N PRO A 17 6.12 0.87 -6.12
CA PRO A 17 5.03 0.66 -5.19
C PRO A 17 4.21 1.95 -5.01
N CYS A 18 2.91 1.83 -4.75
CA CYS A 18 1.99 2.97 -4.70
C CYS A 18 1.18 3.00 -3.40
N LEU A 19 0.87 4.21 -2.96
CA LEU A 19 -0.07 4.48 -1.87
C LEU A 19 -1.32 5.15 -2.45
N TYR A 20 -2.48 4.58 -2.16
CA TYR A 20 -3.77 5.12 -2.56
C TYR A 20 -4.64 5.37 -1.34
N GLU A 21 -5.60 6.28 -1.51
CA GLU A 21 -6.72 6.47 -0.61
C GLU A 21 -8.01 5.97 -1.26
N THR A 22 -8.85 5.31 -0.46
CA THR A 22 -10.21 4.95 -0.86
C THR A 22 -11.18 6.12 -0.61
N GLU A 23 -12.29 6.16 -1.34
CA GLU A 23 -13.36 7.15 -1.11
C GLU A 23 -13.87 7.18 0.34
N SER A 24 -13.79 6.05 1.06
CA SER A 24 -14.16 5.93 2.48
C SER A 24 -13.10 6.45 3.46
N GLY A 25 -11.98 7.00 2.98
CA GLY A 25 -10.88 7.48 3.82
C GLY A 25 -9.97 6.36 4.34
N GLY A 26 -10.04 5.17 3.75
CA GLY A 26 -9.08 4.08 3.98
C GLY A 26 -7.80 4.26 3.16
N LEU A 27 -6.79 3.42 3.40
CA LEU A 27 -5.57 3.39 2.59
C LEU A 27 -5.43 2.04 1.90
N VAL A 28 -4.94 2.05 0.67
CA VAL A 28 -4.50 0.87 -0.06
C VAL A 28 -3.01 1.01 -0.33
N VAL A 29 -2.23 0.00 0.04
CA VAL A 29 -0.79 -0.04 -0.19
C VAL A 29 -0.48 -1.15 -1.17
N GLN A 30 0.09 -0.79 -2.32
CA GLN A 30 0.60 -1.72 -3.33
C GLN A 30 2.10 -1.95 -3.11
N GLY A 31 2.51 -3.21 -3.12
CA GLY A 31 3.91 -3.59 -3.02
C GLY A 31 4.13 -5.07 -3.27
N VAL A 32 5.35 -5.55 -2.98
CA VAL A 32 5.69 -6.96 -3.15
C VAL A 32 4.98 -7.77 -2.07
N GLY A 33 4.21 -8.78 -2.48
CA GLY A 33 3.43 -9.60 -1.57
C GLY A 33 4.30 -10.54 -0.72
N GLU A 34 4.00 -10.60 0.56
CA GLU A 34 4.48 -11.69 1.42
C GLU A 34 3.50 -12.87 1.39
N ARG A 35 3.96 -14.06 1.79
CA ARG A 35 3.13 -15.29 1.79
C ARG A 35 1.78 -15.04 2.47
N GLY A 36 0.70 -15.22 1.69
CA GLY A 36 -0.69 -15.09 2.16
C GLY A 36 -1.38 -13.77 1.83
N ALA A 37 -0.73 -12.84 1.12
CA ALA A 37 -1.32 -11.57 0.61
C ALA A 37 -1.92 -10.64 1.69
N ALA A 38 -1.66 -10.89 2.97
CA ALA A 38 -2.07 -10.05 4.09
C ALA A 38 -1.00 -9.02 4.51
N ALA A 39 0.09 -8.93 3.73
CA ALA A 39 1.13 -7.94 3.94
C ALA A 39 1.90 -7.68 2.64
N VAL A 40 2.43 -6.47 2.52
CA VAL A 40 3.29 -6.05 1.41
C VAL A 40 4.57 -5.40 1.93
N THR A 41 5.69 -5.70 1.27
CA THR A 41 6.98 -5.06 1.53
C THR A 41 7.14 -3.86 0.59
N VAL A 42 7.35 -2.67 1.16
CA VAL A 42 7.48 -1.40 0.42
C VAL A 42 8.67 -0.57 0.94
N PRO A 43 9.22 0.36 0.13
CA PRO A 43 10.13 1.39 0.62
C PRO A 43 9.51 2.25 1.72
N HIS A 44 10.27 2.57 2.77
CA HIS A 44 9.79 3.43 3.87
C HIS A 44 9.36 4.83 3.40
N VAL A 45 9.91 5.33 2.28
CA VAL A 45 9.51 6.62 1.69
C VAL A 45 8.04 6.66 1.28
N LEU A 46 7.36 5.51 1.11
CA LEU A 46 5.90 5.50 0.87
C LEU A 46 5.10 6.20 1.97
N LEU A 47 5.66 6.27 3.18
CA LEU A 47 5.03 6.94 4.31
C LEU A 47 4.96 8.46 4.15
N ASP A 48 5.81 9.06 3.31
CA ASP A 48 5.86 10.51 3.09
C ASP A 48 4.58 11.06 2.42
N TRP A 49 3.79 10.18 1.80
CA TRP A 49 2.52 10.51 1.14
C TRP A 49 1.29 10.24 2.02
N VAL A 50 1.46 9.72 3.23
CA VAL A 50 0.37 9.63 4.21
C VAL A 50 0.03 11.04 4.66
N GLU A 51 -1.26 11.42 4.60
CA GLU A 51 -1.68 12.77 4.96
C GLU A 51 -1.35 13.08 6.44
N PRO A 52 -0.99 14.35 6.76
CA PRO A 52 -0.72 14.77 8.13
C PRO A 52 -1.87 14.42 9.08
N GLY A 53 -1.53 13.88 10.25
CA GLY A 53 -2.50 13.49 11.28
C GLY A 53 -3.04 12.07 11.14
N ARG A 54 -2.73 11.34 10.06
CA ARG A 54 -3.04 9.92 9.93
C ARG A 54 -1.87 9.07 10.42
N ARG A 55 -2.19 7.90 10.98
CA ARG A 55 -1.21 6.93 11.48
C ARG A 55 -1.49 5.57 10.86
N ILE A 56 -0.42 4.92 10.40
CA ILE A 56 -0.44 3.53 9.95
C ILE A 56 0.60 2.72 10.71
N THR A 57 0.26 1.48 11.02
CA THR A 57 1.18 0.54 11.66
C THR A 57 2.02 -0.15 10.61
N VAL A 58 3.33 -0.22 10.84
CA VAL A 58 4.29 -0.88 9.96
C VAL A 58 5.27 -1.68 10.79
N ASP A 59 5.75 -2.80 10.26
CA ASP A 59 6.84 -3.57 10.86
C ASP A 59 8.16 -3.25 10.16
N ALA A 60 9.25 -3.25 10.92
CA ALA A 60 10.59 -3.22 10.34
C ALA A 60 10.91 -4.56 9.64
N THR A 61 11.70 -4.51 8.58
CA THR A 61 12.28 -5.70 7.94
C THR A 61 13.79 -5.74 8.17
N ASP A 62 14.42 -6.86 7.81
CA ASP A 62 15.88 -7.01 7.80
C ASP A 62 16.53 -6.33 6.57
N ILE A 63 15.73 -5.82 5.63
CA ILE A 63 16.19 -5.13 4.43
C ILE A 63 16.20 -3.61 4.67
N PRO A 64 17.37 -2.95 4.66
CA PRO A 64 17.46 -1.51 4.90
C PRO A 64 16.57 -0.69 3.97
N GLY A 65 15.82 0.24 4.55
CA GLY A 65 14.94 1.14 3.82
C GLY A 65 13.63 0.51 3.33
N LYS A 66 13.36 -0.76 3.65
CA LYS A 66 12.08 -1.42 3.44
C LYS A 66 11.32 -1.56 4.75
N ILE A 67 10.00 -1.56 4.64
CA ILE A 67 9.06 -1.79 5.74
C ILE A 67 8.01 -2.79 5.26
N LEU A 68 7.42 -3.50 6.22
CA LEU A 68 6.30 -4.38 5.98
C LEU A 68 5.02 -3.67 6.41
N VAL A 69 4.07 -3.58 5.50
CA VAL A 69 2.73 -3.03 5.77
C VAL A 69 1.74 -4.18 5.81
N ARG A 70 1.04 -4.33 6.93
CA ARG A 70 0.00 -5.34 7.11
C ARG A 70 -1.38 -4.74 6.86
N GLY A 71 -2.28 -5.56 6.34
CA GLY A 71 -3.67 -5.16 6.11
C GLY A 71 -4.53 -6.34 5.68
N ALA A 72 -5.78 -6.05 5.36
CA ALA A 72 -6.63 -7.02 4.69
C ALA A 72 -6.19 -7.12 3.21
N PRO A 73 -6.19 -8.32 2.60
CA PRO A 73 -5.98 -8.42 1.15
C PRO A 73 -6.98 -7.53 0.42
N ALA A 74 -6.49 -6.73 -0.53
CA ALA A 74 -7.36 -5.84 -1.28
C ALA A 74 -8.43 -6.63 -2.05
N SER A 75 -9.65 -6.10 -2.08
CA SER A 75 -10.74 -6.71 -2.85
C SER A 75 -10.39 -6.88 -4.34
N ALA A 76 -11.01 -7.86 -5.00
CA ALA A 76 -10.81 -8.09 -6.44
C ALA A 76 -11.12 -6.84 -7.29
N GLU A 77 -12.07 -6.01 -6.83
CA GLU A 77 -12.40 -4.74 -7.47
C GLU A 77 -11.26 -3.72 -7.39
N ILE A 78 -10.61 -3.58 -6.23
CA ILE A 78 -9.44 -2.71 -6.05
C ILE A 78 -8.29 -3.25 -6.91
N MET A 79 -8.05 -4.56 -6.87
CA MET A 79 -6.96 -5.19 -7.62
C MET A 79 -7.08 -4.97 -9.14
N GLN A 80 -8.28 -4.91 -9.70
CA GLN A 80 -8.52 -4.63 -11.13
C GLN A 80 -8.17 -3.19 -11.55
N GLN A 81 -8.03 -2.27 -10.60
CA GLN A 81 -7.68 -0.87 -10.86
C GLN A 81 -6.16 -0.62 -10.80
N LEU A 82 -5.38 -1.58 -10.29
CA LEU A 82 -3.94 -1.44 -10.10
C LEU A 82 -3.15 -1.97 -11.29
N ILE A 83 -1.97 -1.39 -11.52
CA ILE A 83 -0.97 -1.95 -12.43
C ILE A 83 0.00 -2.74 -11.58
N LEU A 84 -0.11 -4.07 -11.60
CA LEU A 84 0.72 -4.98 -10.82
C LEU A 84 1.80 -5.61 -11.71
N ASP A 85 2.99 -5.80 -11.15
CA ASP A 85 4.07 -6.57 -11.80
C ASP A 85 4.47 -7.79 -10.96
N GLY A 86 4.66 -8.94 -11.62
CA GLY A 86 5.16 -10.17 -10.99
C GLY A 86 4.47 -10.55 -9.68
N ASP A 87 5.21 -10.42 -8.58
CA ASP A 87 4.81 -10.82 -7.22
C ASP A 87 4.10 -9.70 -6.44
N GLU A 88 3.66 -8.64 -7.12
CA GLU A 88 2.97 -7.53 -6.47
C GLU A 88 1.51 -7.85 -6.11
N THR A 89 1.12 -7.30 -4.98
CA THR A 89 -0.27 -7.31 -4.50
C THR A 89 -0.57 -6.00 -3.77
N ALA A 90 -1.78 -5.86 -3.26
CA ALA A 90 -2.16 -4.74 -2.43
C ALA A 90 -2.92 -5.18 -1.18
N VAL A 91 -2.78 -4.37 -0.13
CA VAL A 91 -3.52 -4.52 1.13
C VAL A 91 -4.28 -3.25 1.46
N GLU A 92 -5.47 -3.42 2.01
CA GLU A 92 -6.28 -2.39 2.65
C GLU A 92 -5.81 -2.23 4.10
N VAL A 93 -5.33 -1.03 4.44
CA VAL A 93 -4.75 -0.72 5.74
C VAL A 93 -5.76 0.07 6.56
N HIS A 94 -6.05 -0.44 7.76
CA HIS A 94 -6.86 0.29 8.73
C HIS A 94 -5.98 1.34 9.41
N LEU A 95 -6.45 2.58 9.45
CA LEU A 95 -5.78 3.64 10.19
C LEU A 95 -5.86 3.34 11.69
N CYS A 96 -4.84 3.77 12.44
CA CYS A 96 -4.92 3.80 13.89
C CYS A 96 -5.87 4.92 14.33
N GLU A 97 -6.63 4.68 15.39
CA GLU A 97 -7.37 5.73 16.13
C GLU A 97 -6.41 6.69 16.86
#